data_AF-A0A534KGD1-F1
#
_entry.id   AF-A0A534KGD1-F1
#
_cell.length_a   1.000
_cell.length_b   1.000
_cell.length_c   1.000
_cell.angle_alpha   90.00
_cell.angle_beta   90.00
_cell.angle_gamma   90.00
#
_symmetry.space_group_name_H-M   'P 1'
#
loop_
_entity.id
_entity.type
_entity.pdbx_description
1 polymer ?
#
loop_
_entity_poly.entity_id
_entity_poly.type
_entity_poly.pdbx_seq_one_letter_code
_entity_poly.pdbx_strand_id
1 'polypeptide(L)'
;MSLEDDRDIRREGIGLRWPFRRTTLEKTLWTVIVWFVFGLFVLGPLATVFAFSFTSSVLSGTGTFTLRWYGQLFSQPGLYGPLIRSFEIAVIVVVFQLMFGTLIAYSTVRAKVFGAKTLDTL
;
A
#
# COMPACT_ATOMS: atom_id res chain seq x y z
N MET A 1 -27.89 65.59 30.77
CA MET A 1 -27.90 64.47 31.74
C MET A 1 -28.06 63.20 30.91
N SER A 2 -27.04 62.73 30.20
CA SER A 2 -25.69 62.33 30.63
C SER A 2 -25.72 60.93 31.25
N LEU A 3 -25.06 59.99 30.55
CA LEU A 3 -24.35 58.80 31.07
C LEU A 3 -24.99 57.40 30.95
N GLU A 4 -26.06 57.21 30.18
CA GLU A 4 -26.64 55.86 29.98
C GLU A 4 -26.42 55.27 28.55
N ASP A 5 -25.68 55.98 27.68
CA ASP A 5 -25.55 55.65 26.24
C ASP A 5 -24.10 55.27 25.83
N ASP A 6 -23.22 55.00 26.80
CA ASP A 6 -21.77 54.88 26.54
C ASP A 6 -21.12 53.64 27.17
N ARG A 7 -21.95 52.63 27.53
CA ARG A 7 -21.51 51.42 28.25
C ARG A 7 -21.62 50.12 27.45
N ASP A 8 -22.37 50.12 26.34
CA ASP A 8 -22.50 48.93 25.48
C ASP A 8 -21.53 48.89 24.29
N ILE A 9 -20.85 50.00 23.99
CA ILE A 9 -19.84 50.08 22.92
C ILE A 9 -18.50 49.43 23.32
N ARG A 10 -18.33 48.95 24.57
CA ARG A 10 -17.03 48.49 25.09
C ARG A 10 -16.90 46.99 25.33
N ARG A 11 -17.60 46.15 24.56
CA ARG A 11 -17.34 44.70 24.51
C ARG A 11 -17.27 44.18 23.08
N GLU A 12 -16.50 44.88 22.25
CA GLU A 12 -15.82 44.27 21.12
C GLU A 12 -14.81 43.24 21.63
N GLY A 13 -15.32 42.07 22.02
CA GLY A 13 -14.51 40.86 22.08
C GLY A 13 -14.12 40.55 20.65
N ILE A 14 -12.97 41.06 20.22
CA ILE A 14 -12.23 40.60 19.04
C ILE A 14 -11.88 39.13 19.32
N GLY A 15 -12.88 38.27 19.11
CA GLY A 15 -12.77 36.84 19.10
C GLY A 15 -11.97 36.49 17.86
N LEU A 16 -10.65 36.59 18.00
CA LEU A 16 -9.67 36.04 17.08
C LEU A 16 -9.95 34.53 17.00
N ARG A 17 -10.89 34.16 16.12
CA ARG A 17 -11.16 32.79 15.70
C ARG A 17 -9.92 32.34 14.93
N TRP A 18 -8.88 32.00 15.66
CA TRP A 18 -7.78 31.22 15.14
C TRP A 18 -8.33 29.84 14.76
N PRO A 19 -8.29 29.43 13.48
CA PRO A 19 -8.44 28.03 13.14
C PRO A 19 -7.11 27.36 13.51
N PHE A 20 -6.88 27.11 14.80
CA PHE A 20 -5.73 26.35 15.27
C PHE A 20 -5.90 24.90 14.79
N ARG A 21 -5.23 24.66 13.67
CA ARG A 21 -4.91 23.46 12.89
C ARG A 21 -4.31 22.29 13.69
N ARG A 22 -4.72 22.08 14.95
CA ARG A 22 -4.15 21.06 15.85
C ARG A 22 -4.65 19.65 15.55
N THR A 23 -5.87 19.49 15.02
CA THR A 23 -6.43 18.17 14.68
C THR A 23 -5.80 17.53 13.45
N THR A 24 -5.18 18.33 12.55
CA THR A 24 -4.55 17.79 11.34
C THR A 24 -3.23 17.10 11.67
N LEU A 25 -2.42 17.68 12.57
CA LEU A 25 -1.12 17.10 12.95
C LEU A 25 -1.28 15.78 13.69
N GLU A 26 -2.22 15.70 14.63
CA GLU A 26 -2.53 14.46 15.33
C GLU A 26 -3.00 13.38 14.36
N LYS A 27 -3.93 13.70 13.46
CA LYS A 27 -4.41 12.76 12.44
C LYS A 27 -3.31 12.30 11.49
N THR A 28 -2.40 13.20 11.07
CA THR A 28 -1.25 12.83 10.25
C THR A 28 -0.29 11.93 11.01
N LEU A 29 0.00 12.23 12.28
CA LEU A 29 0.88 11.41 13.11
C LEU A 29 0.32 10.00 13.31
N TRP A 30 -0.96 9.89 13.64
CA TRP A 30 -1.67 8.62 13.75
C TRP A 30 -1.66 7.85 12.43
N THR A 31 -1.90 8.53 11.32
CA THR A 31 -1.86 7.91 9.99
C THR A 31 -0.48 7.33 9.72
N VAL A 32 0.60 8.09 9.96
CA VAL A 32 1.97 7.62 9.77
C VAL A 32 2.29 6.42 10.66
N ILE A 33 1.89 6.44 11.93
CA ILE A 33 2.10 5.32 12.86
C ILE A 33 1.36 4.07 12.37
N VAL A 34 0.10 4.20 11.96
CA VAL A 34 -0.69 3.08 11.45
C VAL A 34 -0.05 2.49 10.18
N TRP A 35 0.35 3.33 9.23
CA TRP A 35 1.04 2.88 8.02
C TRP A 35 2.40 2.25 8.32
N PHE A 36 3.14 2.78 9.31
CA PHE A 36 4.42 2.21 9.73
C PHE A 36 4.24 0.83 10.37
N VAL A 37 3.29 0.67 11.29
CA VAL A 37 2.98 -0.61 11.92
C VAL A 37 2.46 -1.61 10.89
N PHE A 38 1.59 -1.17 9.97
CA PHE A 38 1.12 -2.00 8.86
C PHE A 38 2.28 -2.45 7.96
N GLY A 39 3.17 -1.53 7.60
CA GLY A 39 4.37 -1.82 6.82
C GLY A 39 5.28 -2.81 7.54
N LEU A 40 5.50 -2.65 8.85
CA LEU A 40 6.29 -3.57 9.65
C LEU A 40 5.63 -4.95 9.77
N PHE A 41 4.29 -5.01 9.83
CA PHE A 41 3.56 -6.27 9.88
C PHE A 41 3.64 -7.03 8.55
N VAL A 42 3.50 -6.35 7.42
CA VAL A 42 3.58 -6.95 6.08
C VAL A 42 5.01 -7.31 5.71
N LEU A 43 5.95 -6.40 5.95
CA LEU A 43 7.36 -6.57 5.57
C LEU A 43 8.19 -7.29 6.63
N GLY A 44 7.74 -7.36 7.88
CA GLY A 44 8.46 -7.99 8.99
C GLY A 44 8.79 -9.46 8.71
N PRO A 45 7.82 -10.30 8.33
CA PRO A 45 8.09 -11.69 7.93
C PRO A 45 9.08 -11.79 6.77
N LEU A 46 8.95 -10.89 5.78
CA LEU A 46 9.86 -10.86 4.63
C LEU A 46 11.29 -10.47 5.03
N ALA A 47 11.44 -9.51 5.94
CA ALA A 47 12.72 -9.08 6.50
C ALA A 47 13.37 -10.21 7.31
N THR A 48 12.59 -10.97 8.06
CA THR A 48 13.08 -12.17 8.78
C THR A 48 13.58 -13.23 7.81
N VAL A 49 12.82 -13.54 6.75
CA VAL A 49 13.25 -14.48 5.71
C VAL A 49 14.53 -13.98 5.02
N PHE A 50 14.61 -12.69 4.71
CA PHE A 50 15.80 -12.09 4.14
C PHE A 50 17.01 -12.22 5.07
N ALA A 51 16.87 -11.88 6.35
CA ALA A 51 17.94 -12.02 7.35
C ALA A 51 18.39 -13.47 7.53
N PHE A 52 17.45 -14.43 7.52
CA PHE A 52 17.79 -15.85 7.58
C PHE A 52 18.44 -16.37 6.29
N SER A 53 18.13 -15.79 5.13
CA SER A 53 18.77 -16.14 3.86
C SER A 53 20.29 -15.92 3.85
N PHE A 54 20.79 -15.02 4.70
CA PHE A 54 22.22 -14.76 4.87
C PHE A 54 22.84 -15.43 6.09
N THR A 55 22.06 -16.19 6.86
CA THR A 55 22.54 -16.85 8.08
C THR A 55 22.83 -18.33 7.80
N SER A 56 23.94 -18.84 8.32
CA SER A 56 24.40 -20.21 8.05
C SER A 56 23.59 -21.30 8.75
N SER A 57 22.76 -20.93 9.74
CA SER A 57 21.95 -21.85 10.53
C SER A 57 20.58 -21.25 10.79
N VAL A 58 19.54 -21.94 10.34
CA VAL A 58 18.13 -21.55 10.53
C VAL A 58 17.70 -21.68 12.00
N LEU A 59 18.48 -22.42 12.82
CA LEU A 59 18.06 -22.84 14.16
C LEU A 59 19.00 -22.43 15.31
N SER A 60 20.27 -22.06 15.03
CA SER A 60 21.24 -21.80 16.10
C SER A 60 21.53 -20.34 16.39
N GLY A 61 20.94 -19.38 15.68
CA GLY A 61 21.00 -17.94 16.00
C GLY A 61 22.39 -17.28 15.98
N THR A 62 23.47 -18.04 15.81
CA THR A 62 24.87 -17.59 15.86
C THR A 62 25.60 -17.93 14.56
N GLY A 63 24.96 -17.66 13.42
CA GLY A 63 25.53 -17.95 12.10
C GLY A 63 26.29 -16.76 11.54
N THR A 64 27.55 -16.96 11.16
CA THR A 64 28.32 -16.04 10.32
C THR A 64 27.56 -15.73 9.03
N PHE A 65 27.63 -14.48 8.56
CA PHE A 65 27.08 -14.07 7.26
C PHE A 65 27.59 -15.00 6.15
N THR A 66 26.69 -15.67 5.45
CA THR A 66 27.03 -16.65 4.41
C THR A 66 26.10 -16.56 3.22
N LEU A 67 26.64 -16.78 2.02
CA LEU A 67 25.89 -16.92 0.76
C LEU A 67 25.74 -18.40 0.35
N ARG A 68 25.95 -19.33 1.29
CA ARG A 68 25.90 -20.78 1.02
C ARG A 68 24.62 -21.23 0.33
N TRP A 69 23.48 -20.69 0.75
CA TRP A 69 22.16 -21.04 0.20
C TRP A 69 22.02 -20.61 -1.28
N TYR A 70 22.53 -19.45 -1.64
CA TYR A 70 22.57 -19.00 -3.03
C TYR A 70 23.51 -19.88 -3.87
N GLY A 71 24.70 -20.22 -3.36
CA GLY A 71 25.60 -21.15 -4.05
C GLY A 71 24.98 -22.53 -4.27
N GLN A 72 24.26 -23.04 -3.28
CA GLN A 72 23.53 -24.31 -3.36
C GLN A 72 22.36 -24.24 -4.35
N LEU A 73 21.65 -23.11 -4.43
CA LEU A 73 20.59 -22.88 -5.42
C LEU A 73 21.13 -23.05 -6.84
N PHE A 74 22.30 -22.46 -7.14
CA PHE A 74 22.88 -22.54 -8.47
C PHE A 74 23.55 -23.90 -8.78
N SER A 75 23.97 -24.62 -7.74
CA SER A 75 24.64 -25.93 -7.87
C SER A 75 23.66 -27.09 -8.05
N GLN A 76 22.34 -26.88 -7.88
CA GLN A 76 21.32 -27.91 -8.06
C GLN A 76 20.61 -27.77 -9.42
N PRO A 77 21.00 -28.56 -10.45
CA PRO A 77 20.40 -28.46 -11.79
C PRO A 77 18.89 -28.73 -11.82
N GLY A 78 18.36 -29.43 -10.82
CA GLY A 78 16.92 -29.72 -10.70
C GLY A 78 16.04 -28.50 -10.39
N LEU A 79 16.60 -27.38 -9.95
CA LEU A 79 15.82 -26.18 -9.60
C LEU A 79 15.55 -25.27 -10.80
N TYR A 80 16.40 -25.29 -11.83
CA TYR A 80 16.21 -24.45 -13.01
C TYR A 80 15.00 -24.87 -13.86
N GLY A 81 14.70 -26.17 -13.92
CA GLY A 81 13.57 -26.69 -14.69
C GLY A 81 12.25 -26.04 -14.25
N PRO A 82 11.83 -26.14 -12.98
CA PRO A 82 10.63 -25.49 -12.47
C PRO A 82 10.63 -23.97 -12.62
N LEU A 83 11.78 -23.31 -12.44
CA LEU A 83 11.91 -21.86 -12.62
C LEU A 83 11.59 -21.43 -14.06
N ILE A 84 12.18 -22.11 -15.04
CA ILE A 84 11.96 -21.80 -16.46
C ILE A 84 10.52 -22.14 -16.85
N ARG A 85 9.98 -23.27 -16.39
CA ARG A 85 8.60 -23.68 -16.69
C ARG A 85 7.58 -22.71 -16.13
N SER A 86 7.74 -22.27 -14.88
CA SER A 86 6.83 -21.29 -14.27
C SER A 86 6.92 -19.93 -14.97
N PHE A 87 8.11 -19.50 -15.39
CA PHE A 87 8.29 -18.29 -16.18
C PHE A 87 7.62 -18.39 -17.56
N GLU A 88 7.80 -19.51 -18.27
CA GLU A 88 7.16 -19.79 -19.56
C GLU A 88 5.63 -19.70 -19.46
N ILE A 89 5.05 -20.37 -18.45
CA ILE A 89 3.61 -20.33 -18.18
C ILE A 89 3.17 -18.89 -17.86
N ALA A 90 3.89 -18.18 -17.01
CA ALA A 90 3.56 -16.80 -16.63
C ALA A 90 3.50 -15.87 -17.86
N VAL A 91 4.46 -15.97 -18.77
CA VAL A 91 4.48 -15.17 -20.00
C VAL A 91 3.25 -15.48 -20.86
N ILE A 92 2.94 -16.76 -21.07
CA ILE A 92 1.78 -17.17 -21.86
C ILE A 92 0.50 -16.62 -21.23
N VAL A 93 0.33 -16.79 -19.92
CA VAL A 93 -0.85 -16.30 -19.17
C VAL A 93 -0.98 -14.78 -19.29
N VAL A 94 0.10 -14.03 -19.13
CA VAL A 94 0.09 -12.56 -19.23
C VAL A 94 -0.33 -12.10 -20.63
N VAL A 95 0.16 -12.74 -21.68
CA VAL A 95 -0.23 -12.41 -23.06
C VAL A 95 -1.73 -12.62 -23.26
N PHE A 96 -2.28 -13.77 -22.85
CA PHE A 96 -3.71 -14.01 -22.95
C PHE A 96 -4.52 -13.04 -22.08
N GLN A 97 -4.07 -12.76 -20.86
CA GLN A 97 -4.72 -11.80 -19.95
C GLN A 97 -4.74 -10.39 -20.54
N LEU A 98 -3.66 -9.96 -21.21
CA LEU A 98 -3.61 -8.68 -21.89
C LEU A 98 -4.53 -8.65 -23.11
N MET A 99 -4.53 -9.71 -23.93
CA MET A 99 -5.40 -9.78 -25.11
C MET A 99 -6.88 -9.70 -24.72
N PHE A 100 -7.32 -10.57 -23.80
CA PHE A 100 -8.71 -10.58 -23.35
C PHE A 100 -9.06 -9.35 -22.50
N GLY A 101 -8.18 -8.96 -21.58
CA GLY A 101 -8.38 -7.78 -20.73
C GLY A 101 -8.52 -6.50 -21.56
N THR A 102 -7.67 -6.32 -22.57
CA THR A 102 -7.74 -5.17 -23.48
C THR A 102 -8.99 -5.22 -24.35
N LEU A 103 -9.37 -6.39 -24.87
CA LEU A 103 -10.58 -6.53 -25.68
C LEU A 103 -11.85 -6.22 -24.87
N ILE A 104 -11.92 -6.72 -23.63
CA ILE A 104 -13.03 -6.46 -22.70
C ILE A 104 -13.07 -4.97 -22.32
N ALA A 105 -11.92 -4.38 -21.98
CA ALA A 105 -11.83 -2.96 -21.65
C ALA A 105 -12.26 -2.09 -22.83
N TYR A 106 -11.78 -2.40 -24.05
CA TYR A 106 -12.16 -1.70 -25.27
C TYR A 106 -13.65 -1.83 -25.58
N SER A 107 -14.21 -3.04 -25.46
CA SER A 107 -15.64 -3.29 -25.62
C SER A 107 -16.46 -2.50 -24.61
N THR A 108 -16.04 -2.45 -23.34
CA THR A 108 -16.76 -1.73 -22.28
C THR A 108 -16.76 -0.22 -22.47
N VAL A 109 -15.66 0.35 -22.95
CA VAL A 109 -15.56 1.81 -23.18
C VAL A 109 -16.34 2.22 -24.44
N ARG A 110 -16.33 1.39 -25.49
CA ARG A 110 -16.91 1.75 -26.79
C ARG A 110 -18.33 1.25 -26.99
N ALA A 111 -18.69 0.11 -26.45
CA ALA A 111 -20.09 -0.27 -26.32
C ALA A 111 -20.66 0.52 -25.14
N LYS A 112 -21.59 1.44 -25.40
CA LYS A 112 -22.55 1.86 -24.36
C LYS A 112 -23.15 0.56 -23.83
N VAL A 113 -22.71 0.14 -22.65
CA VAL A 113 -23.06 -1.16 -22.06
C VAL A 113 -24.58 -1.31 -22.18
N PHE A 114 -25.03 -2.24 -23.02
CA PHE A 114 -26.44 -2.34 -23.41
C PHE A 114 -27.35 -2.67 -22.20
N GLY A 115 -26.76 -3.09 -21.07
CA GLY A 115 -27.42 -3.32 -19.77
C GLY A 115 -27.23 -2.22 -18.72
N ALA A 116 -26.48 -1.13 -18.98
CA ALA A 116 -26.38 -0.02 -18.02
C ALA A 116 -27.73 0.72 -17.87
N LYS A 117 -28.56 0.73 -18.93
CA LYS A 117 -29.88 1.37 -18.88
C LYS A 117 -30.92 0.58 -18.08
N THR A 118 -30.76 -0.73 -17.93
CA THR A 118 -31.72 -1.57 -17.18
C THR A 118 -31.48 -1.57 -15.68
N LEU A 119 -30.25 -1.25 -15.22
CA LEU A 119 -29.94 -1.10 -13.79
C LEU A 119 -30.28 0.29 -13.25
N ASP A 120 -30.21 1.33 -14.07
CA ASP A 120 -30.45 2.72 -13.66
C ASP A 120 -31.95 3.09 -13.56
N THR A 121 -32.84 2.15 -13.85
CA THR A 121 -34.32 2.36 -13.85
C THR A 121 -35.03 1.61 -12.71
N LEU A 122 -34.31 0.89 -11.84
CA LEU A 122 -34.83 0.24 -10.62
C LEU A 122 -34.30 0.94 -9.37
#